data_AF-A0A4V2EXG9-F1
#
_entry.id   AF-A0A4V2EXG9-F1
#
_cell.length_a   1.000
_cell.length_b   1.000
_cell.length_c   1.000
_cell.angle_alpha   90.00
_cell.angle_beta   90.00
_cell.angle_gamma   90.00
#
_symmetry.space_group_name_H-M   'P 1'
#
loop_
_entity.id
_entity.type
_entity.pdbx_description
1 polymer ?
#
loop_
_entity_poly.entity_id
_entity_poly.type
_entity_poly.pdbx_seq_one_letter_code
_entity_poly.pdbx_strand_id
1 'polypeptide(L)' 'MESISGFTGLAVVFLVLGLLWIVLVVVALLQIARSSELSTPMKVLWVVIVFFFPIVGTLAWFVLGRRIGDPFRR' A
#
# COMPACT_ATOMS: atom_id res chain seq x y z
N MET A 1 -14.16 10.71 -30.47
CA MET A 1 -13.61 11.71 -29.52
C MET A 1 -13.99 11.39 -28.08
N GLU A 2 -15.14 10.75 -27.81
CA GLU A 2 -15.62 10.36 -26.47
C GLU A 2 -14.74 9.33 -25.72
N SER A 3 -13.96 8.53 -26.46
CA SER A 3 -13.07 7.52 -25.89
C SER A 3 -11.85 8.10 -25.16
N ILE A 4 -11.41 9.30 -25.54
CA ILE A 4 -10.22 9.94 -24.95
C ILE A 4 -10.56 10.54 -23.57
N SER A 5 -11.76 11.12 -23.41
CA SER A 5 -12.20 11.73 -22.15
C SER A 5 -12.37 10.73 -21.01
N GLY A 6 -12.85 9.51 -21.30
CA GLY A 6 -12.98 8.45 -20.29
C GLY A 6 -11.62 7.98 -19.75
N PHE A 7 -10.63 7.85 -20.63
CA PHE A 7 -9.27 7.47 -20.25
C PHE A 7 -8.59 8.54 -19.39
N THR A 8 -8.73 9.82 -19.74
CA THR A 8 -8.16 10.93 -18.96
C THR A 8 -8.76 11.01 -17.55
N GLY A 9 -10.07 10.80 -17.39
CA GLY A 9 -10.72 10.80 -16.08
C GLY A 9 -10.17 9.72 -15.14
N LEU A 10 -10.04 8.49 -15.63
CA LEU A 10 -9.47 7.38 -14.86
C LEU A 10 -8.00 7.65 -14.49
N ALA A 11 -7.21 8.17 -15.42
CA ALA A 11 -5.81 8.50 -15.16
C ALA A 11 -5.65 9.51 -14.03
N VAL A 12 -6.50 10.55 -13.98
CA VAL A 12 -6.50 11.55 -12.90
C VAL A 12 -6.87 10.91 -11.55
N VAL A 13 -7.87 10.03 -11.52
CA VAL A 13 -8.25 9.32 -10.28
C VAL A 13 -7.08 8.49 -9.74
N PHE A 14 -6.41 7.71 -10.59
CA PHE A 14 -5.24 6.93 -10.17
C PHE A 14 -4.09 7.80 -9.70
N LEU A 15 -3.85 8.95 -10.35
CA LEU A 15 -2.84 9.92 -9.92
C LEU A 15 -3.14 10.48 -8.53
N VAL A 16 -4.39 10.87 -8.27
CA VAL A 16 -4.82 11.41 -6.98
C VAL A 16 -4.70 10.35 -5.89
N LEU A 17 -5.15 9.12 -6.15
CA LEU A 17 -5.04 8.01 -5.19
C LEU A 17 -3.57 7.66 -4.90
N GLY A 18 -2.73 7.61 -5.93
CA GLY A 18 -1.29 7.39 -5.77
C GLY A 18 -0.61 8.48 -4.95
N LEU A 19 -0.95 9.74 -5.20
CA LEU A 19 -0.42 10.88 -4.44
C LEU A 19 -0.87 10.83 -2.97
N LEU A 20 -2.16 10.55 -2.72
CA LEU A 20 -2.68 10.41 -1.37
C LEU A 20 -1.98 9.28 -0.61
N TRP A 21 -1.74 8.15 -1.27
CA TRP A 21 -0.99 7.03 -0.70
C TRP A 21 0.44 7.43 -0.31
N ILE A 22 1.16 8.14 -1.18
CA ILE A 22 2.50 8.64 -0.90
C ILE A 22 2.50 9.59 0.31
N VAL A 23 1.52 10.50 0.38
CA VAL A 23 1.38 11.43 1.51
C VAL A 23 1.18 10.65 2.82
N LEU A 24 0.32 9.63 2.84
CA LEU A 24 0.10 8.79 4.02
C LEU A 24 1.38 8.08 4.46
N VAL A 25 2.16 7.52 3.52
CA VAL A 25 3.46 6.89 3.80
C VAL A 25 4.42 7.89 4.43
N VAL A 26 4.55 9.09 3.84
CA VAL A 26 5.46 10.13 4.37
C VAL A 26 5.01 10.58 5.77
N VAL A 27 3.71 10.81 5.98
CA VAL A 27 3.17 11.19 7.30
C VAL A 27 3.45 10.11 8.33
N ALA A 28 3.24 8.83 8.00
CA ALA A 28 3.55 7.71 8.89
C ALA A 28 5.04 7.68 9.26
N LEU A 29 5.94 7.84 8.27
CA LEU A 29 7.38 7.88 8.49
C LEU A 29 7.80 9.06 9.39
N LEU A 30 7.22 10.24 9.16
CA LEU A 30 7.46 11.41 10.01
C LEU A 30 6.97 11.19 11.44
N GLN A 31 5.81 10.55 11.62
CA GLN A 31 5.26 10.23 12.93
C GLN A 31 6.15 9.23 13.70
N ILE A 32 6.64 8.19 13.02
CA ILE A 32 7.60 7.23 13.58
C ILE A 32 8.90 7.92 13.97
N ALA A 33 9.45 8.77 13.10
CA ALA A 33 10.68 9.50 13.34
C ALA A 33 10.57 10.44 14.55
N ARG A 34 9.46 11.18 14.65
CA ARG A 34 9.18 12.14 15.73
C ARG A 34 8.78 11.50 17.04
N SER A 35 8.33 10.25 17.05
CA SER A 35 7.95 9.59 18.30
C SER A 35 9.15 9.43 19.22
N SER A 36 9.11 10.06 20.40
CA SER A 36 10.12 9.93 21.45
C SER A 36 9.96 8.67 22.28
N GLU A 37 8.79 8.03 22.21
CA GLU A 37 8.47 6.81 22.97
C GLU A 37 9.01 5.54 22.30
N LEU A 38 9.29 5.60 21.00
CA LEU A 38 9.88 4.47 20.28
C LEU A 38 11.39 4.43 20.46
N SER A 39 11.89 3.30 20.97
CA SER A 39 13.31 2.97 20.93
C SER A 39 13.82 2.91 19.48
N THR A 40 15.10 3.22 19.26
CA THR A 40 15.73 3.23 17.92
C THR A 40 15.47 1.95 17.09
N PRO A 41 15.55 0.72 17.66
CA PRO A 41 15.24 -0.50 16.91
C PRO A 41 13.78 -0.57 16.46
N MET A 42 12.85 -0.07 17.28
CA MET A 42 11.42 -0.04 16.98
C MET A 42 11.11 0.92 15.84
N LYS A 43 11.79 2.07 15.77
CA LYS A 43 11.66 3.01 14.64
C LYS A 43 12.09 2.37 13.32
N VAL A 44 13.22 1.66 13.31
CA VAL A 44 13.73 0.95 12.12
C VAL A 44 12.74 -0.12 11.66
N LEU A 45 12.18 -0.90 12.60
CA LEU A 45 11.18 -1.91 12.26
C LEU A 45 9.94 -1.30 11.60
N TRP A 46 9.44 -0.18 12.12
CA TRP A 46 8.28 0.50 11.54
C TRP A 46 8.54 1.08 10.15
N VAL A 47 9.74 1.63 9.90
CA VAL A 47 10.15 2.06 8.55
C VAL A 47 10.15 0.88 7.58
N VAL A 48 10.72 -0.26 7.98
CA VAL A 48 10.73 -1.49 7.17
C VAL A 48 9.31 -1.96 6.91
N ILE A 49 8.45 -2.01 7.92
CA ILE A 49 7.05 -2.42 7.76
C ILE A 49 6.34 -1.50 6.76
N VAL A 50 6.37 -0.18 6.95
CA VAL A 50 5.69 0.78 6.04
C VAL A 50 6.19 0.66 4.61
N PHE A 51 7.49 0.43 4.42
CA PHE A 51 8.10 0.26 3.10
C PHE A 51 7.72 -1.07 2.43
N PHE A 52 7.73 -2.17 3.19
CA PHE A 52 7.45 -3.51 2.66
C PHE A 52 5.96 -3.87 2.67
N PHE A 53 5.10 -3.18 3.42
CA PHE A 53 3.66 -3.42 3.49
C PHE A 53 2.97 -3.56 2.12
N PRO A 54 3.18 -2.66 1.13
CA PRO A 54 2.57 -2.80 -0.20
C PRO A 54 3.02 -4.05 -0.95
N ILE A 55 4.24 -4.53 -0.67
CA ILE A 55 4.85 -5.71 -1.30
C ILE A 55 4.39 -6.98 -0.57
N VAL A 56 4.41 -6.98 0.76
CA VAL A 56 4.02 -8.12 1.60
C VAL A 56 2.54 -8.45 1.42
N GLY A 57 1.65 -7.46 1.29
CA GLY A 57 0.23 -7.71 1.02
C GLY A 57 -0.02 -8.42 -0.30
N THR A 58 0.68 -8.01 -1.37
CA THR A 58 0.57 -8.65 -2.69
C THR A 58 1.21 -10.05 -2.72
N LEU A 59 2.38 -10.22 -2.10
CA LEU A 59 3.02 -11.53 -1.93
C LEU A 59 2.18 -12.48 -1.07
N ALA A 60 1.57 -11.99 0.01
CA ALA A 60 0.68 -12.78 0.86
C ALA A 60 -0.52 -13.27 0.07
N TRP A 61 -1.13 -12.46 -0.80
CA TRP A 61 -2.20 -12.91 -1.68
C TRP A 61 -1.75 -14.00 -2.67
N PHE A 62 -0.56 -13.88 -3.26
CA PHE A 62 -0.03 -14.92 -4.16
C PHE A 62 0.30 -16.24 -3.45
N VAL A 63 0.75 -16.17 -2.19
CA VAL A 63 1.14 -17.36 -1.41
C VAL A 63 -0.05 -18.00 -0.71
N LEU A 64 -0.94 -17.22 -0.10
CA LEU A 64 -2.13 -17.72 0.63
C LEU A 64 -3.35 -17.87 -0.28
N GLY A 65 -3.55 -17.01 -1.28
CA GLY A 65 -4.69 -17.07 -2.20
C GLY A 65 -4.72 -18.34 -3.04
N ARG A 66 -3.55 -18.98 -3.26
CA ARG A 66 -3.48 -20.33 -3.86
C ARG A 66 -3.92 -21.46 -2.94
N ARG A 67 -4.09 -21.20 -1.63
CA ARG A 67 -4.50 -22.20 -0.62
C ARG A 67 -5.96 -22.10 -0.21
N ILE A 68 -6.66 -21.02 -0.57
CA ILE A 68 -8.12 -20.95 -0.46
C ILE A 68 -8.67 -21.62 -1.73
N GLY A 69 -8.65 -22.95 -1.70
CA GLY A 69 -9.26 -23.78 -2.74
C GLY A 69 -10.74 -23.46 -2.87
N ASP A 70 -11.13 -23.10 -4.09
CA ASP A 70 -12.43 -23.32 -4.72
C ASP A 70 -13.53 -23.95 -3.84
N PRO A 71 -14.29 -23.13 -3.09
CA PRO A 71 -15.45 -23.61 -2.31
C PRO A 71 -16.60 -24.15 -3.19
N PHE A 72 -16.53 -23.89 -4.49
CA PHE A 72 -17.60 -24.15 -5.47
C PHE A 72 -17.22 -25.19 -6.54
N ARG A 73 -16.16 -25.97 -6.33
CA ARG A 73 -15.92 -27.17 -7.14
C ARG A 73 -16.85 -28.29 -6.66
N ARG A 74 -18.10 -28.23 -7.10
CA ARG A 74 -19.09 -29.30 -7.05
C ARG A 74 -19.81 -29.37 -8.40
#